data_AF-A0AAJ0A8N1-F1
#
_entry.id   AF-A0AAJ0A8N1-F1
#
_cell.length_a   1.000
_cell.length_b   1.000
_cell.length_c   1.000
_cell.angle_alpha   90.00
_cell.angle_beta   90.00
_cell.angle_gamma   90.00
#
_symmetry.space_group_name_H-M   'P 1'
#
loop_
_entity.id
_entity.type
_entity.pdbx_description
1 polymer ?
#
loop_
_entity_poly.entity_id
_entity_poly.type
_entity_poly.pdbx_seq_one_letter_code
_entity_poly.pdbx_strand_id
1 'polypeptide(L)'
;MVESKCIEVDNAQSSNNQTNPKLNNEQWQALIALHRTLLHEHHDFFLASQHPSASPALRRLASKYAMPARMWRHGIHSFLEVLRHR
;
A
#
# COMPACT_ATOMS: atom_id res chain seq x y z
N MET A 1 0.55 -10.43 4.65
CA MET A 1 -0.14 -9.14 4.89
C MET A 1 -0.37 -8.47 3.55
N VAL A 2 -1.40 -7.62 3.42
CA VAL A 2 -1.75 -6.93 2.16
C VAL A 2 -0.57 -6.12 1.63
N GLU A 3 0.16 -5.43 2.52
CA GLU A 3 1.35 -4.64 2.15
C GLU A 3 2.41 -5.46 1.41
N SER A 4 2.75 -6.65 1.91
CA SER A 4 3.74 -7.52 1.27
C SER A 4 3.30 -7.91 -0.14
N LYS A 5 1.98 -8.08 -0.34
CA LYS A 5 1.44 -8.39 -1.67
C LYS A 5 1.49 -7.18 -2.60
N CYS A 6 1.21 -5.97 -2.11
CA CYS A 6 1.43 -4.74 -2.89
C CYS A 6 2.87 -4.63 -3.36
N ILE A 7 3.84 -4.81 -2.44
CA ILE A 7 5.28 -4.74 -2.76
C ILE A 7 5.67 -5.74 -3.85
N GLU A 8 5.24 -6.99 -3.73
CA GLU A 8 5.54 -8.05 -4.70
C GLU A 8 4.98 -7.71 -6.09
N VAL A 9 3.70 -7.32 -6.15
CA VAL A 9 3.03 -7.01 -7.41
C VAL A 9 3.62 -5.76 -8.04
N ASP A 10 3.84 -4.68 -7.27
CA ASP A 10 4.45 -3.45 -7.77
C ASP A 10 5.84 -3.72 -8.35
N ASN A 11 6.70 -4.48 -7.65
CA ASN A 11 8.03 -4.82 -8.15
C ASN A 11 7.96 -5.63 -9.46
N ALA A 12 6.98 -6.52 -9.60
CA ALA A 12 6.75 -7.27 -10.83
C ALA A 12 6.25 -6.38 -11.99
N GLN A 13 5.48 -5.33 -11.67
CA GLN A 13 5.01 -4.38 -12.66
C GLN A 13 6.07 -3.33 -13.04
N SER A 14 6.92 -2.89 -12.11
CA SER A 14 7.99 -1.91 -12.33
C SER A 14 9.23 -2.49 -13.00
N SER A 15 9.39 -3.81 -13.08
CA SER A 15 10.52 -4.43 -13.79
C SER A 15 10.39 -4.16 -15.28
N ASN A 16 11.26 -3.28 -15.76
CA ASN A 16 11.27 -2.59 -17.04
C ASN A 16 11.71 -3.49 -18.21
N ASN A 17 11.34 -4.78 -18.17
CA ASN A 17 11.57 -5.65 -19.30
C ASN A 17 10.50 -5.32 -20.34
N GLN A 18 10.92 -4.89 -21.53
CA GLN A 18 10.09 -4.65 -22.72
C GLN A 18 9.18 -5.84 -23.10
N THR A 19 9.31 -6.97 -22.41
CA THR A 19 8.54 -8.20 -22.54
C THR A 19 7.33 -8.28 -21.61
N ASN A 20 7.12 -7.34 -20.70
CA ASN A 20 5.98 -7.40 -19.78
C ASN A 20 4.68 -7.05 -20.53
N PRO A 21 3.71 -7.98 -20.66
CA PRO A 21 2.45 -7.71 -21.34
C PRO A 21 1.75 -6.52 -20.70
N LYS A 22 1.04 -5.72 -21.52
CA LYS A 22 0.16 -4.68 -21.01
C LYS A 22 -0.89 -5.32 -20.11
N LEU A 23 -1.11 -4.74 -18.93
CA LEU A 23 -2.14 -5.22 -18.02
C LEU A 23 -3.51 -5.06 -18.68
N ASN A 24 -4.34 -6.10 -18.60
CA ASN A 24 -5.73 -6.02 -19.00
C ASN A 24 -6.56 -5.27 -17.94
N ASN A 25 -7.83 -5.02 -18.24
CA ASN A 25 -8.71 -4.24 -17.37
C ASN A 25 -8.93 -4.92 -16.02
N GLU A 26 -9.08 -6.24 -16.00
CA GLU A 26 -9.29 -7.02 -14.79
C GLU A 26 -8.06 -6.97 -13.87
N GLN A 27 -6.86 -7.04 -14.44
CA GLN A 27 -5.60 -6.90 -13.71
C GLN A 27 -5.41 -5.49 -13.14
N TRP A 28 -5.77 -4.45 -13.89
CA TRP A 28 -5.77 -3.08 -13.38
C TRP A 28 -6.76 -2.89 -12.22
N GLN A 29 -7.98 -3.41 -12.36
CA GLN A 29 -8.98 -3.36 -11.29
C GLN A 29 -8.50 -4.11 -10.04
N ALA A 30 -7.87 -5.27 -10.20
CA ALA A 30 -7.30 -6.04 -9.09
C ALA A 30 -6.16 -5.29 -8.40
N LEU A 31 -5.26 -4.64 -9.16
CA LEU A 31 -4.19 -3.82 -8.61
C LEU A 31 -4.73 -2.62 -7.82
N ILE A 32 -5.70 -1.89 -8.38
CA ILE A 32 -6.35 -0.76 -7.71
C ILE A 32 -7.06 -1.23 -6.43
N ALA A 33 -7.80 -2.34 -6.50
CA ALA A 33 -8.48 -2.90 -5.34
C ALA A 33 -7.50 -3.29 -4.24
N LEU A 34 -6.35 -3.88 -4.60
CA LEU A 34 -5.29 -4.26 -3.67
C LEU A 34 -4.73 -3.03 -2.92
N HIS A 35 -4.39 -1.96 -3.64
CA HIS A 35 -3.90 -0.72 -3.02
C HIS A 35 -4.97 -0.02 -2.18
N ARG A 36 -6.23 -0.01 -2.63
CA ARG A 36 -7.35 0.53 -1.85
C ARG A 36 -7.51 -0.21 -0.52
N THR A 37 -7.42 -1.54 -0.54
CA THR A 37 -7.48 -2.35 0.70
C THR A 37 -6.33 -1.99 1.65
N LEU A 38 -5.09 -1.87 1.14
CA LEU A 38 -3.95 -1.47 1.99
C LEU A 38 -4.16 -0.11 2.65
N LEU A 39 -4.64 0.88 1.88
CA LEU A 39 -4.90 2.22 2.40
C LEU A 39 -6.01 2.23 3.45
N HIS A 40 -7.07 1.43 3.26
CA HIS A 40 -8.11 1.25 4.28
C HIS A 40 -7.56 0.59 5.55
N GLU A 41 -6.76 -0.47 5.44
CA GLU A 41 -6.15 -1.10 6.63
C GLU A 41 -5.29 -0.11 7.42
N HIS A 42 -4.52 0.73 6.74
CA HIS A 42 -3.74 1.75 7.42
C HIS A 42 -4.60 2.85 8.02
N HIS A 43 -5.65 3.30 7.31
CA HIS A 43 -6.62 4.26 7.84
C HIS A 43 -7.27 3.74 9.14
N ASP A 44 -7.77 2.51 9.12
CA ASP A 44 -8.42 1.88 10.27
C ASP A 44 -7.45 1.70 11.43
N PHE A 45 -6.18 1.35 11.13
CA PHE A 45 -5.12 1.32 12.13
C PHE A 45 -4.89 2.70 12.77
N PHE A 46 -4.85 3.78 11.98
CA PHE A 46 -4.69 5.14 12.53
C PHE A 46 -5.90 5.54 13.36
N LEU A 47 -7.12 5.28 12.87
CA LEU A 47 -8.36 5.57 13.59
C LEU A 47 -8.39 4.88 14.95
N ALA A 48 -8.04 3.59 15.00
CA ALA A 48 -8.00 2.82 16.24
C ALA A 48 -6.84 3.26 17.16
N SER A 49 -5.63 3.43 16.62
CA SER A 49 -4.45 3.73 17.43
C SER A 49 -4.45 5.15 18.00
N GLN A 50 -5.03 6.11 17.29
CA GLN A 50 -5.09 7.53 17.71
C GLN A 50 -6.42 7.90 18.37
N HIS A 51 -7.34 6.96 18.55
CA HIS A 51 -8.61 7.22 19.24
C HIS A 51 -8.35 7.79 20.66
N PRO A 52 -9.15 8.76 21.15
CA PRO A 52 -8.94 9.37 22.47
C PRO A 52 -8.90 8.37 23.64
N SER A 53 -9.66 7.27 23.56
CA SER A 53 -9.65 6.21 24.57
C SER A 53 -8.49 5.20 24.43
N ALA A 54 -7.66 5.33 23.38
CA ALA A 54 -6.54 4.42 23.16
C ALA A 54 -5.46 4.58 24.24
N SER A 55 -4.94 3.43 24.71
CA SER A 55 -3.85 3.42 25.67
C SER A 55 -2.60 4.12 25.09
N PRO A 56 -1.72 4.69 25.94
CA PRO A 56 -0.48 5.30 25.46
C PRO A 56 0.40 4.33 24.66
N ALA A 57 0.36 3.04 24.98
CA ALA A 57 1.08 2.01 24.24
C ALA A 57 0.53 1.84 22.81
N LEU A 58 -0.80 1.84 22.64
CA LEU A 58 -1.45 1.73 21.33
C LEU A 58 -1.15 2.95 20.44
N ARG A 59 -1.24 4.16 21.01
CA ARG A 59 -0.91 5.41 20.30
C ARG A 59 0.50 5.43 19.70
N ARG A 60 1.47 4.85 20.40
CA ARG A 60 2.87 4.77 19.92
C ARG A 60 3.09 3.76 18.79
N LEU A 61 2.15 2.85 18.53
CA LEU A 61 2.36 1.82 17.51
C LEU A 61 2.50 2.39 16.10
N ALA A 62 1.79 3.48 15.79
CA ALA A 62 1.91 4.18 14.51
C ALA A 62 3.36 4.60 14.22
N SER A 63 4.03 5.22 15.19
CA SER A 63 5.43 5.61 15.07
C SER A 63 6.36 4.40 15.16
N LYS A 64 6.10 3.47 16.09
CA LYS A 64 6.92 2.25 16.29
C LYS A 64 7.04 1.42 15.01
N TYR A 65 5.95 1.29 14.26
CA TYR A 65 5.93 0.54 13.00
C TYR A 65 6.09 1.41 11.76
N ALA A 66 6.47 2.68 11.93
CA ALA A 66 6.64 3.65 10.85
C ALA A 66 5.45 3.65 9.86
N MET A 67 4.23 3.53 10.37
CA MET A 67 3.01 3.40 9.56
C MET A 67 2.86 4.54 8.53
N PRO A 68 3.18 5.82 8.85
CA PRO A 68 3.10 6.88 7.84
C PRO A 68 4.08 6.67 6.67
N ALA A 69 5.32 6.25 6.97
CA ALA A 69 6.32 5.99 5.94
C ALA A 69 5.97 4.79 5.07
N ARG A 70 5.41 3.73 5.69
CA ARG A 70 4.93 2.53 4.99
C ARG A 70 3.73 2.83 4.08
N MET A 71 2.74 3.58 4.59
CA MET A 71 1.60 4.05 3.79
C MET A 71 2.07 4.84 2.57
N TRP A 72 2.98 5.80 2.77
CA TRP A 72 3.52 6.58 1.67
C TRP A 72 4.24 5.70 0.65
N ARG A 73 5.20 4.90 1.10
CA ARG A 73 6.06 4.13 0.20
C ARG A 73 5.31 3.03 -0.54
N HIS A 74 4.56 2.21 0.18
CA HIS A 74 3.97 0.97 -0.35
C HIS A 74 2.48 1.11 -0.68
N GLY A 75 1.78 2.05 -0.06
CA GLY A 75 0.38 2.33 -0.35
C GLY A 75 0.19 3.25 -1.56
N ILE A 76 1.03 4.28 -1.67
CA ILE A 76 0.82 5.39 -2.62
C ILE A 76 1.93 5.44 -3.67
N HIS A 77 3.18 5.67 -3.24
CA HIS A 77 4.27 6.02 -4.14
C HIS A 77 4.60 4.92 -5.15
N SER A 78 4.80 3.67 -4.71
CA SER A 78 5.07 2.55 -5.63
C SER A 78 3.98 2.35 -6.67
N PHE A 79 2.71 2.50 -6.29
CA PHE A 79 1.59 2.40 -7.22
C PHE A 79 1.59 3.52 -8.26
N LEU A 80 1.86 4.76 -7.84
CA LEU A 80 1.99 5.90 -8.78
C LEU A 80 3.14 5.68 -9.77
N GLU A 81 4.24 5.06 -9.35
CA GLU A 81 5.33 4.69 -10.24
C GLU A 81 4.91 3.64 -11.27
N VAL A 82 4.11 2.64 -10.88
CA VAL A 82 3.53 1.67 -11.82
C VAL A 82 2.63 2.37 -12.85
N LEU A 83 1.78 3.30 -12.41
CA LEU A 83 0.91 4.09 -13.30
C LEU A 83 1.69 5.04 -14.21
N ARG A 84 2.87 5.50 -13.80
CA ARG A 84 3.70 6.44 -14.57
C ARG A 84 4.40 5.78 -15.76
N HIS A 85 4.88 4.55 -15.57
CA HIS A 85 5.75 3.87 -16.54
C HIS A 85 5.02 2.87 -17.44
N ARG A 86 3.70 2.71 -17.30
CA ARG A 86 2.88 1.76 -18.07
C ARG A 86 1.73 2.44 -18.80
#